data_AF-A0A496LCA8-F1
#
_entry.id   AF-A0A496LCA8-F1
#
_cell.length_a   1.000
_cell.length_b   1.000
_cell.length_c   1.000
_cell.angle_alpha   90.00
_cell.angle_beta   90.00
_cell.angle_gamma   90.00
#
_symmetry.space_group_name_H-M   'P 1'
#
loop_
_entity.id
_entity.type
_entity.pdbx_description
1 polymer ?
#
loop_
_entity_poly.entity_id
_entity_poly.type
_entity_poly.pdbx_seq_one_letter_code
_entity_poly.pdbx_strand_id
1 'polypeptide(L)'
;MCKKMFLAACIAAVVMTGCKKDTPNVPDGGKGKFLIETTVKNPDGMSGSSFLQLVPDISGSIDNSNAIPLGFSSPVMVVDNSVFIFPTMGKDADNNIKRYTYDLSAQKLTGMVKMDV
;
A
#
# COMPACT_ATOMS: atom_id res chain seq x y z
N MET A 1 -43.84 25.08 20.78
CA MET A 1 -43.16 23.83 21.17
C MET A 1 -42.20 23.41 20.04
N CYS A 2 -40.93 23.78 20.20
CA CYS A 2 -39.71 23.04 19.83
C CYS A 2 -39.55 22.30 18.48
N LYS A 3 -40.11 22.79 17.37
CA LYS A 3 -39.80 22.24 16.01
C LYS A 3 -38.30 22.35 15.65
N LYS A 4 -37.61 23.36 16.18
CA LYS A 4 -36.15 23.54 16.02
C LYS A 4 -35.31 22.57 16.88
N MET A 5 -35.90 22.00 17.93
CA MET A 5 -35.20 21.12 18.88
C MET A 5 -35.16 19.66 18.38
N PHE A 6 -36.14 19.26 17.57
CA PHE A 6 -36.16 17.94 16.93
C PHE A 6 -35.11 17.81 15.82
N LEU A 7 -34.88 18.87 15.04
CA LEU A 7 -33.93 18.82 13.92
C LEU A 7 -32.46 18.76 14.38
N ALA A 8 -32.15 19.43 15.49
CA ALA A 8 -30.81 19.40 16.09
C ALA A 8 -30.45 18.01 16.66
N ALA A 9 -31.43 17.27 17.20
CA ALA A 9 -31.21 15.93 17.73
C ALA A 9 -30.93 14.89 16.62
N CYS A 10 -31.56 15.03 15.45
CA CYS A 10 -31.31 14.14 14.30
C CYS A 10 -29.92 14.34 13.68
N ILE A 11 -29.44 15.59 13.60
CA ILE A 11 -28.09 15.88 13.08
C ILE A 11 -27.01 15.32 14.02
N ALA A 12 -27.19 15.43 15.34
CA ALA A 12 -26.26 14.85 16.31
C ALA A 12 -26.19 13.31 16.22
N ALA A 13 -27.30 12.63 15.91
CA ALA A 13 -27.33 11.17 15.76
C ALA A 13 -26.58 10.66 14.51
N VAL A 14 -26.58 11.43 13.40
CA VAL A 14 -25.89 11.04 12.15
C VAL A 14 -24.37 11.24 12.25
N VAL A 15 -23.89 12.20 13.06
CA VAL A 15 -22.44 12.39 13.29
C VAL A 15 -21.88 11.32 14.25
N MET A 16 -22.74 10.73 15.10
CA MET A 16 -22.36 9.67 16.05
C MET A 16 -22.42 8.25 15.50
N THR A 17 -23.03 8.02 14.33
CA THR A 17 -22.67 6.84 13.51
C THR A 17 -21.33 7.13 12.88
N GLY A 18 -20.33 7.19 13.76
CA GLY A 18 -18.95 7.45 13.42
C GLY A 18 -18.60 6.62 12.22
N CYS A 19 -17.89 7.26 11.29
CA CYS A 19 -16.93 6.57 10.46
C CYS A 19 -16.28 5.53 11.36
N LYS A 20 -16.66 4.26 11.20
CA LYS A 20 -15.72 3.20 11.47
C LYS A 20 -14.54 3.63 10.62
N LYS A 21 -13.46 4.06 11.27
CA LYS A 21 -12.18 4.13 10.60
C LYS A 21 -11.89 2.67 10.30
N ASP A 22 -12.48 2.17 9.23
CA ASP A 22 -12.01 0.98 8.56
C ASP A 22 -10.61 1.39 8.15
N THR A 23 -9.65 1.11 9.02
CA THR A 23 -8.23 1.26 8.71
C THR A 23 -8.08 0.51 7.40
N PRO A 24 -7.79 1.17 6.27
CA PRO A 24 -7.74 0.48 5.00
C PRO A 24 -6.80 -0.69 5.18
N ASN A 25 -7.30 -1.91 4.95
CA ASN A 25 -6.46 -3.08 5.07
C ASN A 25 -5.37 -2.93 4.01
N VAL A 26 -4.18 -2.52 4.44
CA VAL A 26 -3.06 -2.35 3.52
C VAL A 26 -2.71 -3.76 3.04
N PRO A 27 -2.76 -4.03 1.72
CA PRO A 27 -2.45 -5.36 1.22
C PRO A 27 -1.06 -5.79 1.70
N ASP A 28 -0.94 -7.06 2.09
CA ASP A 28 0.29 -7.59 2.70
C ASP A 28 1.35 -8.02 1.67
N GLY A 29 1.07 -7.79 0.37
CA GLY A 29 1.96 -8.13 -0.73
C GLY A 29 1.78 -9.54 -1.27
N GLY A 30 0.76 -10.28 -0.81
CA GLY A 30 0.47 -11.63 -1.31
C GLY A 30 1.43 -12.70 -0.79
N LYS A 31 1.41 -13.88 -1.43
CA LYS A 31 2.26 -15.02 -1.09
C LYS A 31 2.91 -15.63 -2.33
N GLY A 32 4.18 -16.00 -2.22
CA GLY A 32 4.84 -16.77 -3.27
C GLY A 32 6.36 -16.60 -3.30
N LYS A 33 6.95 -16.97 -4.43
CA LYS A 33 8.41 -17.02 -4.64
C LYS A 33 8.91 -16.02 -5.67
N PHE A 34 8.02 -15.54 -6.53
CA PHE A 34 8.35 -14.55 -7.54
C PHE A 34 7.91 -13.18 -7.04
N LEU A 35 8.84 -12.24 -6.98
CA LEU A 35 8.55 -10.85 -6.64
C LEU A 35 8.34 -10.08 -7.95
N ILE A 36 7.18 -9.44 -8.09
CA ILE A 36 6.83 -8.64 -9.25
C ILE A 36 6.60 -7.21 -8.78
N GLU A 37 7.28 -6.28 -9.44
CA GLU A 37 6.96 -4.86 -9.39
C GLU A 37 6.24 -4.45 -10.67
N THR A 38 5.05 -3.86 -10.51
CA THR A 38 4.25 -3.35 -11.62
C THR A 38 4.19 -1.83 -11.52
N THR A 39 4.64 -1.11 -12.54
CA THR A 39 4.50 0.35 -12.64
C THR A 39 3.48 0.72 -13.71
N VAL A 40 2.44 1.46 -13.31
CA VAL A 40 1.43 2.00 -14.21
C VAL A 40 1.67 3.50 -14.36
N LYS A 41 1.95 3.93 -15.59
CA LYS A 41 2.21 5.32 -15.94
C LYS A 41 0.92 6.02 -16.34
N ASN A 42 0.70 7.24 -15.84
CA ASN A 42 -0.39 8.09 -16.28
C ASN A 42 -0.12 8.70 -17.67
N PRO A 43 -1.15 9.22 -18.37
CA PRO A 43 -0.96 9.81 -19.70
C PRO A 43 0.02 10.98 -19.79
N ASP A 44 0.24 11.71 -18.69
CA ASP A 44 1.20 12.82 -18.61
C ASP A 44 2.67 12.36 -18.73
N GLY A 45 2.92 11.05 -18.60
CA GLY A 45 4.24 10.44 -18.69
C GLY A 45 5.15 10.67 -17.47
N MET A 46 4.74 11.50 -16.52
CA MET A 46 5.54 11.98 -15.39
C MET A 46 4.98 11.55 -14.03
N SER A 47 3.75 11.02 -14.00
CA SER A 47 3.13 10.48 -12.80
C SER A 47 2.59 9.07 -13.02
N GLY A 48 2.16 8.43 -11.94
CA GLY A 48 1.64 7.07 -11.99
C GLY A 48 1.59 6.42 -10.62
N SER A 49 1.62 5.10 -10.60
CA SER A 49 1.65 4.30 -9.38
C SER A 49 2.46 3.03 -9.61
N SER A 50 3.15 2.57 -8.57
CA SER A 50 3.88 1.31 -8.59
C SER A 50 3.32 0.37 -7.52
N PHE A 51 3.46 -0.93 -7.72
CA PHE A 51 2.88 -1.98 -6.90
C PHE A 51 3.86 -3.12 -6.75
N LEU A 52 4.00 -3.66 -5.54
CA LEU A 52 4.89 -4.78 -5.25
C LEU A 52 4.11 -5.99 -4.74
N GLN A 53 4.28 -7.15 -5.37
CA GLN A 53 3.54 -8.37 -5.01
C GLN A 53 4.42 -9.61 -5.15
N LEU A 54 4.30 -10.52 -4.19
CA LEU A 54 4.73 -11.90 -4.29
C LEU A 54 3.64 -12.73 -4.95
N VAL A 55 4.03 -13.50 -5.96
CA VAL A 55 3.15 -14.45 -6.65
C VAL A 55 3.74 -15.86 -6.62
N PRO A 56 2.89 -16.91 -6.58
CA PRO A 56 3.36 -18.29 -6.54
C PRO A 56 3.92 -18.75 -7.88
N ASP A 57 3.45 -18.17 -8.99
CA ASP A 57 3.81 -18.48 -10.37
C ASP A 57 3.71 -17.19 -11.22
N ILE A 58 4.46 -17.12 -12.32
CA ILE A 58 4.43 -16.00 -13.28
C ILE A 58 3.47 -16.26 -14.46
N SER A 59 2.88 -17.46 -14.53
CA SER A 59 1.88 -17.80 -15.53
C SER A 59 0.47 -17.37 -15.10
N GLY A 60 -0.38 -17.07 -16.09
CA GLY A 60 -1.78 -16.71 -15.87
C GLY A 60 -2.04 -15.21 -15.70
N SER A 61 -3.16 -14.89 -15.05
CA SER A 61 -3.60 -13.50 -14.81
C SER A 61 -3.18 -13.06 -13.41
N ILE A 62 -2.37 -12.02 -13.34
CA ILE A 62 -1.92 -11.39 -12.10
C ILE A 62 -2.51 -9.98 -12.07
N ASP A 63 -3.28 -9.67 -11.03
CA ASP A 63 -3.74 -8.32 -10.74
C ASP A 63 -3.04 -7.76 -9.49
N ASN A 64 -3.27 -6.48 -9.21
CA ASN A 64 -2.65 -5.76 -8.10
C ASN A 64 -3.50 -5.76 -6.82
N SER A 65 -4.54 -6.60 -6.72
CA SER A 65 -5.48 -6.58 -5.58
C SER A 65 -4.81 -6.87 -4.23
N ASN A 66 -3.71 -7.62 -4.23
CA ASN A 66 -2.93 -7.97 -3.05
C ASN A 66 -1.60 -7.21 -2.95
N ALA A 67 -1.32 -6.30 -3.89
CA ALA A 67 -0.02 -5.66 -4.00
C ALA A 67 0.15 -4.52 -2.99
N ILE A 68 1.36 -4.39 -2.45
CA ILE A 68 1.75 -3.25 -1.62
C ILE A 68 1.89 -2.03 -2.55
N PRO A 69 1.18 -0.92 -2.29
CA PRO A 69 1.33 0.29 -3.10
C PRO A 69 2.66 0.97 -2.81
N LEU A 70 3.35 1.35 -3.87
CA LEU A 70 4.62 2.07 -3.85
C LEU A 70 4.47 3.46 -4.50
N GLY A 71 5.43 4.33 -4.23
CA GLY A 71 5.56 5.58 -4.99
C GLY A 71 5.86 5.29 -6.46
N PHE A 72 5.40 6.15 -7.36
CA PHE A 72 5.63 5.99 -8.80
C PHE A 72 7.12 5.82 -9.12
N SER A 73 7.49 4.72 -9.78
CA SER A 73 8.88 4.41 -10.14
C SER A 73 9.84 4.29 -8.94
N SER A 74 9.35 3.84 -7.78
CA SER A 74 10.20 3.56 -6.61
C SER A 74 11.17 2.41 -6.93
N PRO A 75 12.50 2.60 -6.84
CA PRO A 75 13.43 1.52 -7.12
C PRO A 75 13.33 0.39 -6.10
N VAL A 76 13.31 -0.87 -6.58
CA VAL A 76 13.31 -2.07 -5.74
C VAL A 76 14.65 -2.80 -5.88
N MET A 77 15.25 -3.19 -4.74
CA MET A 77 16.48 -3.96 -4.68
C MET A 77 16.31 -5.16 -3.75
N VAL A 78 16.78 -6.33 -4.17
CA VAL A 78 16.74 -7.55 -3.36
C VAL A 78 18.16 -7.99 -3.03
N VAL A 79 18.44 -8.17 -1.75
CA VAL A 79 19.72 -8.71 -1.24
C VAL A 79 19.40 -9.79 -0.23
N ASP A 80 19.77 -11.03 -0.55
CA ASP A 80 19.36 -12.23 0.18
C ASP A 80 17.83 -12.25 0.42
N ASN A 81 17.41 -12.25 1.68
CA ASN A 81 16.02 -12.21 2.09
C ASN A 81 15.48 -10.79 2.33
N SER A 82 16.27 -9.75 2.08
CA SER A 82 15.85 -8.37 2.27
C SER A 82 15.37 -7.76 0.95
N VAL A 83 14.18 -7.16 0.98
CA VAL A 83 13.61 -6.40 -0.13
C VAL A 83 13.57 -4.93 0.25
N PHE A 84 14.40 -4.12 -0.41
CA PHE A 84 14.50 -2.69 -0.20
C PHE A 84 13.68 -1.95 -1.25
N ILE A 85 12.91 -0.98 -0.80
CA ILE A 85 12.19 -0.02 -1.64
C ILE A 85 12.79 1.35 -1.33
N PHE A 86 13.42 1.92 -2.33
CA PHE A 86 13.99 3.26 -2.26
C PHE A 86 12.90 4.30 -2.50
N PRO A 87 13.05 5.50 -1.90
CA PRO A 87 12.14 6.60 -2.14
C PRO A 87 12.10 6.94 -3.64
N THR A 88 10.89 7.20 -4.14
CA THR A 88 10.75 7.88 -5.43
C THR A 88 11.15 9.36 -5.30
N MET A 89 11.43 10.01 -6.41
CA MET A 89 11.69 11.45 -6.45
C MET A 89 10.37 12.20 -6.66
N GLY A 90 10.07 13.19 -5.83
CA GLY A 90 8.87 14.01 -6.01
C GLY A 90 8.47 14.77 -4.75
N LYS A 91 7.56 15.73 -4.91
CA LYS A 91 7.10 16.59 -3.81
C LYS A 91 6.43 15.83 -2.64
N ASP A 92 5.85 14.66 -2.94
CA ASP A 92 5.12 13.83 -1.98
C ASP A 92 5.89 12.53 -1.64
N ALA A 93 7.20 12.49 -1.95
CA ALA A 93 8.02 11.32 -1.69
C ALA A 93 8.22 11.07 -0.17
N ASP A 94 7.99 9.83 0.26
CA ASP A 94 8.45 9.36 1.56
C ASP A 94 9.96 9.14 1.46
N ASN A 95 10.77 10.04 2.02
CA ASN A 95 12.24 10.03 1.89
C ASN A 95 12.94 8.86 2.63
N ASN A 96 12.19 7.97 3.26
CA ASN A 96 12.73 6.80 3.93
C ASN A 96 12.93 5.62 2.97
N ILE A 97 14.00 4.86 3.15
CA ILE A 97 14.10 3.52 2.57
C ILE A 97 13.19 2.60 3.38
N LYS A 98 12.37 1.79 2.70
CA LYS A 98 11.58 0.72 3.35
C LYS A 98 12.26 -0.59 3.10
N ARG A 99 12.42 -1.42 4.13
CA ARG A 99 12.94 -2.79 3.99
C ARG A 99 11.92 -3.79 4.51
N TYR A 100 11.57 -4.76 3.68
CA TYR A 100 10.83 -5.95 4.06
C TYR A 100 11.79 -7.14 4.17
N THR A 101 11.42 -8.13 4.99
CA THR A 101 12.07 -9.44 5.04
C THR A 101 11.17 -10.47 4.36
N TYR A 102 11.71 -11.19 3.39
CA TYR A 102 11.07 -12.35 2.79
C TYR A 102 11.22 -13.56 3.71
N ASP A 103 10.12 -13.95 4.35
CA ASP A 103 10.00 -15.17 5.13
C ASP A 103 9.83 -16.36 4.16
N LEU A 104 10.84 -17.24 4.08
CA LEU A 104 10.82 -18.39 3.18
C LEU A 104 9.74 -19.41 3.56
N SER A 105 9.47 -19.59 4.85
CA SER A 105 8.51 -20.58 5.34
C SER A 105 7.09 -20.12 5.08
N ALA A 106 6.81 -18.84 5.31
CA ALA A 106 5.50 -18.25 5.04
C ALA A 106 5.30 -17.87 3.56
N GLN A 107 6.40 -17.75 2.80
CA GLN A 107 6.44 -17.18 1.45
C GLN A 107 5.79 -15.80 1.39
N LYS A 108 6.15 -14.94 2.36
CA LYS A 108 5.55 -13.61 2.54
C LYS A 108 6.61 -12.53 2.77
N LEU A 109 6.27 -11.30 2.41
CA LEU A 109 6.98 -10.13 2.91
C LEU A 109 6.49 -9.81 4.33
N THR A 110 7.42 -9.59 5.25
CA THR A 110 7.14 -9.33 6.67
C THR A 110 8.10 -8.29 7.22
N GLY A 111 7.82 -7.80 8.43
CA GLY A 111 8.78 -6.99 9.20
C GLY A 111 9.23 -5.71 8.48
N MET A 112 8.28 -4.98 7.88
CA MET A 112 8.60 -3.70 7.24
C MET A 112 9.23 -2.75 8.26
N VAL A 113 10.44 -2.30 7.97
CA VAL A 113 11.12 -1.25 8.72
C VAL A 113 11.37 -0.06 7.82
N LYS A 114 11.19 1.15 8.37
CA LYS A 114 11.67 2.38 7.75
C LYS A 114 13.10 2.64 8.20
N MET A 115 13.94 3.04 7.27
CA MET A 115 15.33 3.39 7.49
C MET A 115 15.51 4.84 7.06
N ASP A 116 15.97 5.67 7.99
CA ASP A 116 16.35 7.05 7.69
C ASP A 116 17.58 7.06 6.77
N VAL A 117 17.65 8.04 5.88
CA VAL A 117 18.73 8.22 4.88
C VAL A 117 19.38 9.58 5.05
#